data_AF-A0A3D5FSQ3-F1
#
_entry.id   AF-A0A3D5FSQ3-F1
#
_cell.length_a   1.000
_cell.length_b   1.000
_cell.length_c   1.000
_cell.angle_alpha   90.00
_cell.angle_beta   90.00
_cell.angle_gamma   90.00
#
_symmetry.space_group_name_H-M   'P 1'
#
loop_
_entity.id
_entity.type
_entity.pdbx_description
1 polymer ?
#
loop_
_entity_poly.entity_id
_entity_poly.type
_entity_poly.pdbx_seq_one_letter_code
_entity_poly.pdbx_strand_id
1 'polypeptide(L)' 'RQALSSPGLSLAPLTPDIALASSRLPGEIHGDPADRMLIATARSLGATLVTRDRRILEYSQAGHVTTLAV' A
#
# COMPACT_ATOMS: atom_id res chain seq x y z
N ARG A 1 -1.94 1.19 -20.41
CA ARG A 1 -1.93 -0.23 -19.96
C ARG A 1 -0.62 -0.98 -20.24
N GLN A 2 0.30 -0.42 -21.03
CA GLN A 2 1.55 -1.09 -21.42
C GLN A 2 2.40 -1.60 -20.25
N ALA A 3 2.39 -0.90 -19.10
CA ALA A 3 3.03 -1.37 -17.87
C ALA A 3 2.53 -2.76 -17.43
N LEU A 4 1.20 -3.00 -17.49
CA LEU A 4 0.54 -4.25 -17.11
C LEU A 4 0.79 -5.42 -18.07
N SER A 5 1.47 -5.18 -19.19
CA SER A 5 1.83 -6.23 -20.15
C SER A 5 3.13 -6.96 -19.80
N SER A 6 3.82 -6.54 -18.73
CA SER A 6 5.08 -7.15 -18.28
C SER A 6 4.84 -8.53 -17.67
N PRO A 7 5.60 -9.58 -18.07
CA PRO A 7 5.51 -10.90 -17.44
C PRO A 7 5.75 -10.83 -15.93
N GLY A 8 4.91 -11.52 -15.16
CA GLY A 8 4.99 -11.53 -13.69
C GLY A 8 4.35 -10.31 -13.01
N LEU A 9 3.82 -9.34 -13.75
CA LEU A 9 3.03 -8.24 -13.19
C LEU A 9 1.54 -8.56 -13.25
N SER A 10 0.85 -8.37 -12.13
CA SER A 10 -0.62 -8.44 -12.06
C SER A 10 -1.17 -7.17 -11.42
N LEU A 11 -2.35 -6.75 -11.86
CA LEU A 11 -3.04 -5.62 -11.24
C LEU A 11 -3.80 -6.12 -10.00
N ALA A 12 -3.41 -5.64 -8.83
CA ALA A 12 -4.20 -5.84 -7.62
C ALA A 12 -5.51 -5.02 -7.73
N PRO A 13 -6.68 -5.64 -7.50
CA PRO A 13 -7.95 -4.93 -7.57
C PRO A 13 -8.13 -3.99 -6.37
N LEU A 14 -8.57 -2.76 -6.63
CA LEU A 14 -9.08 -1.88 -5.58
C LEU A 14 -10.54 -2.24 -5.28
N THR A 15 -10.75 -3.17 -4.35
CA THR A 15 -12.10 -3.58 -3.93
C THR A 15 -12.75 -2.51 -3.06
N PRO A 16 -14.10 -2.51 -2.91
CA PRO A 16 -14.78 -1.63 -1.96
C PRO A 16 -14.24 -1.74 -0.53
N ASP A 17 -13.89 -2.94 -0.08
CA ASP A 17 -13.32 -3.16 1.25
C ASP A 17 -11.94 -2.53 1.40
N ILE A 18 -11.07 -2.64 0.38
CA ILE A 18 -9.76 -1.97 0.36
C ILE A 18 -9.95 -0.45 0.32
N ALA A 19 -10.88 0.05 -0.50
CA ALA A 19 -11.18 1.47 -0.57
C ALA A 19 -11.64 2.01 0.79
N LEU A 20 -12.54 1.29 1.48
CA LEU A 20 -12.97 1.63 2.83
C LEU A 20 -11.81 1.57 3.83
N ALA A 21 -11.01 0.50 3.80
CA ALA A 21 -9.87 0.32 4.68
C ALA A 21 -8.81 1.41 4.50
N SER A 22 -8.61 1.92 3.27
CA SER A 22 -7.72 3.05 3.01
C SER A 22 -8.09 4.30 3.79
N SER A 23 -9.39 4.51 4.07
CA SER A 23 -9.87 5.64 4.88
C SER A 23 -9.66 5.47 6.38
N ARG A 24 -9.42 4.22 6.85
CA ARG A 24 -9.40 3.81 8.25
C ARG A 24 -8.06 3.18 8.67
N LEU A 25 -6.96 3.59 8.03
CA LEU A 25 -5.62 3.16 8.44
C LEU A 25 -5.35 3.56 9.91
N PRO A 26 -4.75 2.68 10.73
CA PRO A 26 -4.45 2.97 12.12
C PRO A 26 -3.36 4.03 12.23
N GLY A 27 -3.40 4.84 13.28
CA GLY A 27 -2.41 5.88 13.52
C GLY A 27 -2.44 7.02 12.50
N GLU A 28 -1.47 7.91 12.63
CA GLU A 28 -1.29 9.03 11.71
C GLU A 28 -0.45 8.58 10.52
N ILE A 29 -0.97 8.82 9.31
CA ILE A 29 -0.22 8.63 8.07
C ILE A 29 -0.51 9.78 7.11
N HIS A 30 0.38 9.95 6.14
CA HIS A 30 0.24 10.83 5.01
C HIS A 30 -1.19 10.84 4.44
N GLY A 31 -1.70 12.05 4.20
CA GLY A 31 -3.07 12.28 3.73
C GLY A 31 -3.29 12.02 2.24
N ASP A 32 -2.27 11.60 1.49
CA ASP A 32 -2.42 11.30 0.06
C ASP A 32 -3.31 10.05 -0.13
N PRO A 33 -4.42 10.16 -0.90
CA PRO A 33 -5.32 9.04 -1.10
C PRO A 33 -4.67 7.82 -1.77
N ALA A 34 -3.71 8.02 -2.69
CA ALA A 34 -3.09 6.91 -3.42
C ALA A 34 -2.17 6.11 -2.50
N ASP A 35 -1.37 6.76 -1.67
CA ASP A 35 -0.53 6.07 -0.67
C ASP A 35 -1.38 5.23 0.28
N ARG A 36 -2.50 5.79 0.74
CA ARG A 36 -3.41 5.07 1.64
C ARG A 36 -4.06 3.87 0.96
N MET A 37 -4.40 3.97 -0.32
CA MET A 37 -4.89 2.84 -1.11
C MET A 37 -3.82 1.76 -1.29
N LEU A 38 -2.57 2.14 -1.58
CA LEU A 38 -1.45 1.20 -1.71
C LEU A 38 -1.20 0.44 -0.40
N ILE A 39 -1.23 1.14 0.73
CA ILE A 39 -1.03 0.55 2.06
C ILE A 39 -2.20 -0.38 2.42
N ALA A 40 -3.45 0.06 2.24
CA ALA A 40 -4.60 -0.79 2.51
C ALA A 40 -4.60 -2.05 1.63
N THR A 41 -4.21 -1.92 0.35
CA THR A 41 -4.06 -3.05 -0.57
C THR A 41 -2.99 -4.03 -0.07
N ALA A 42 -1.81 -3.53 0.27
CA ALA A 42 -0.72 -4.37 0.79
C ALA A 42 -1.12 -5.10 2.07
N ARG A 43 -1.76 -4.41 3.01
CA ARG A 43 -2.28 -4.99 4.26
C ARG A 43 -3.35 -6.06 3.99
N SER A 44 -4.29 -5.79 3.08
CA SER A 44 -5.35 -6.74 2.74
C SER A 44 -4.83 -8.01 2.06
N LEU A 45 -3.75 -7.90 1.30
CA LEU A 45 -3.14 -9.02 0.59
C LEU A 45 -2.03 -9.73 1.39
N GLY A 46 -1.67 -9.22 2.57
CA GLY A 46 -0.49 -9.69 3.31
C GLY A 46 0.82 -9.50 2.54
N ALA A 47 0.88 -8.49 1.66
CA ALA A 47 2.01 -8.24 0.77
C ALA A 47 3.00 -7.23 1.37
N THR A 48 4.25 -7.28 0.91
CA THR A 48 5.28 -6.29 1.23
C THR A 48 5.18 -5.09 0.28
N LEU A 49 4.99 -3.90 0.83
CA LEU A 49 5.00 -2.66 0.06
C LEU A 49 6.45 -2.18 -0.17
N VAL A 50 6.89 -2.27 -1.42
CA VAL A 50 8.23 -1.80 -1.84
C VAL A 50 8.17 -0.30 -2.13
N THR A 51 8.95 0.51 -1.43
CA THR A 51 8.87 1.98 -1.59
C THR A 51 10.16 2.71 -1.18
N ARG A 52 10.35 3.90 -1.76
CA ARG A 52 11.35 4.90 -1.35
C ARG A 52 10.79 5.96 -0.40
N ASP A 53 9.48 5.97 -0.19
CA ASP A 53 8.82 6.99 0.61
C ASP A 53 9.15 6.81 2.10
N ARG A 54 9.84 7.80 2.67
CA ARG A 54 10.29 7.77 4.07
C ARG A 54 9.13 7.74 5.06
N ARG A 55 8.01 8.40 4.77
CA ARG A 55 6.85 8.42 5.68
C ARG A 55 6.19 7.05 5.75
N ILE A 56 6.10 6.34 4.62
CA ILE A 56 5.58 4.96 4.59
C ILE A 56 6.53 4.02 5.35
N LEU A 57 7.85 4.20 5.18
CA LEU A 57 8.86 3.40 5.90
C LEU A 57 8.89 3.69 7.41
N GLU A 58 8.60 4.93 7.83
CA GLU A 58 8.44 5.28 9.25
C GLU A 58 7.15 4.68 9.81
N TYR A 59 6.06 4.77 9.05
CA TYR A 59 4.77 4.19 9.42
C TYR A 59 4.83 2.66 9.59
N SER A 60 5.65 1.97 8.79
CA SER A 60 5.85 0.53 8.94
C SER A 60 6.59 0.13 10.21
N GLN A 61 7.40 1.03 10.81
CA GLN A 61 8.07 0.75 12.08
C GLN A 61 7.10 0.55 13.24
N ALA A 62 5.89 1.11 13.15
CA ALA A 62 4.81 0.88 14.11
C ALA A 62 4.06 -0.45 13.86
N GLY A 63 4.51 -1.27 12.91
CA GLY A 63 3.92 -2.56 12.58
C GLY A 63 2.61 -2.47 11.77
N HIS A 64 2.30 -1.29 11.21
CA HIS A 64 1.03 -1.07 10.51
C HIS A 64 0.98 -1.70 9.11
N VAL A 65 2.13 -1.86 8.45
CA VAL A 65 2.26 -2.48 7.12
C VAL A 65 3.68 -3.01 6.96
N THR A 66 3.86 -4.13 6.25
CA THR A 66 5.19 -4.66 5.93
C THR A 66 5.78 -3.91 4.74
N THR A 67 7.03 -3.46 4.84
CA THR A 67 7.70 -2.68 3.78
C THR A 67 9.09 -3.19 3.45
N LEU A 68 9.54 -2.93 2.21
CA LEU A 68 10.92 -3.06 1.77
C LEU A 68 11.39 -1.72 1.20
N ALA A 69 12.50 -1.19 1.72
CA ALA A 69 13.13 0.02 1.20
C ALA A 69 13.95 -0.29 -0.07
N VAL A 70 13.84 0.54 -1.10
CA VAL A 70 14.60 0.44 -2.38
C VAL A 70 15.21 1.75 -2.82
#